data_AF-A0A6L7XLG7-F1
#
_entry.id   AF-A0A6L7XLG7-F1
#
_cell.length_a   1.000
_cell.length_b   1.000
_cell.length_c   1.000
_cell.angle_alpha   90.00
_cell.angle_beta   90.00
_cell.angle_gamma   90.00
#
_symmetry.space_group_name_H-M   'P 1'
#
loop_
_entity.id
_entity.type
_entity.pdbx_description
1 polymer ?
#
loop_
_entity_poly.entity_id
_entity_poly.type
_entity_poly.pdbx_seq_one_letter_code
_entity_poly.pdbx_strand_id
1 'polypeptide(L)'
;MQARTNSTRACVGKSLADPHPGPNTANTASASKTFFMNRATRPTGAFSMIIDGGAGASKVKAVGRLTTVAGHACHGWLVALAVAAAVAVPAGAQAGGTPIRVAVLDVELLKADYLPDAHTITEEERHRLDLVAELIRTRLRAEGYDVVPAAATRQAIREAKPLQRLHACNGCERGIARRLAADWVLVGWVQFVSNLILNLNVVAINVETGASVAHAFVDLRGNTERTWRHATTYMLDHILVDRLAARR
;
A
#
# COMPACT_ATOMS: atom_id res chain seq x y z
N MET A 1 -6.53 -56.80 67.08
CA MET A 1 -5.69 -56.68 68.30
C MET A 1 -4.24 -56.59 67.87
N GLN A 2 -3.41 -55.81 68.58
CA GLN A 2 -1.96 -55.61 68.33
C GLN A 2 -1.67 -54.90 66.97
N ALA A 3 -0.53 -54.23 66.75
CA ALA A 3 0.70 -54.16 67.54
C ALA A 3 1.32 -52.73 67.63
N ARG A 4 2.47 -52.64 68.31
CA ARG A 4 3.40 -51.49 68.48
C ARG A 4 4.83 -52.08 68.40
N THR A 5 5.96 -51.43 68.08
CA THR A 5 6.39 -50.05 67.71
C THR A 5 7.80 -50.19 67.04
N ASN A 6 8.65 -49.21 66.67
CA ASN A 6 8.74 -47.77 66.96
C ASN A 6 9.55 -46.98 65.90
N SER A 7 9.35 -45.65 65.85
CA SER A 7 10.34 -44.56 65.77
C SER A 7 11.54 -44.53 64.78
N THR A 8 11.88 -43.26 64.43
CA THR A 8 13.21 -42.65 64.16
C THR A 8 13.77 -42.54 62.73
N ARG A 9 14.48 -41.42 62.51
CA ARG A 9 14.97 -40.87 61.23
C ARG A 9 16.48 -41.10 61.02
N ALA A 10 16.94 -40.86 59.78
CA ALA A 10 18.05 -39.96 59.40
C ALA A 10 19.27 -40.54 58.65
N CYS A 11 19.41 -40.05 57.40
CA CYS A 11 20.60 -39.66 56.64
C CYS A 11 22.02 -40.13 57.05
N VAL A 12 22.70 -40.82 56.10
CA VAL A 12 24.13 -40.66 55.79
C VAL A 12 24.32 -40.81 54.27
N GLY A 13 25.31 -40.14 53.66
CA GLY A 13 25.73 -40.36 52.27
C GLY A 13 27.21 -40.00 52.03
N LYS A 14 27.85 -40.64 51.04
CA LYS A 14 29.23 -40.42 50.52
C LYS A 14 29.40 -41.22 49.20
N SER A 15 30.37 -40.98 48.29
CA SER A 15 31.19 -39.79 47.97
C SER A 15 32.15 -40.09 46.79
N LEU A 16 32.32 -39.13 45.84
CA LEU A 16 33.49 -38.89 44.96
C LEU A 16 34.08 -40.02 44.06
N ALA A 17 34.24 -39.71 42.76
CA ALA A 17 35.55 -39.49 42.12
C ALA A 17 35.41 -39.00 40.65
N ASP A 18 36.15 -37.94 40.28
CA ASP A 18 36.22 -37.36 38.91
C ASP A 18 37.48 -37.86 38.14
N PRO A 19 37.70 -37.52 36.85
CA PRO A 19 38.34 -36.23 36.55
C PRO A 19 37.93 -35.52 35.23
N HIS A 20 38.18 -34.20 35.18
CA HIS A 20 38.14 -33.37 33.97
C HIS A 20 39.35 -33.62 33.02
N PRO A 21 39.26 -33.18 31.76
CA PRO A 21 40.01 -31.95 31.41
C PRO A 21 39.21 -30.93 30.57
N GLY A 22 39.60 -29.65 30.64
CA GLY A 22 39.25 -28.66 29.60
C GLY A 22 38.90 -27.26 30.08
N PRO A 23 39.88 -26.35 30.21
CA PRO A 23 39.68 -24.91 30.13
C PRO A 23 40.09 -24.37 28.76
N ASN A 24 39.24 -23.58 28.10
CA ASN A 24 39.68 -22.67 27.04
C ASN A 24 38.87 -21.38 27.11
N THR A 25 39.55 -20.29 27.45
CA THR A 25 38.95 -18.99 27.76
C THR A 25 38.84 -18.12 26.50
N ALA A 26 37.64 -17.68 26.16
CA ALA A 26 37.41 -16.65 25.14
C ALA A 26 36.34 -15.66 25.61
N ASN A 27 36.76 -14.68 26.42
CA ASN A 27 35.94 -13.50 26.72
C ASN A 27 35.82 -12.65 25.44
N THR A 28 34.60 -12.40 24.97
CA THR A 28 34.26 -11.19 24.21
C THR A 28 33.14 -10.46 24.92
N ALA A 29 33.47 -9.32 25.52
CA ALA A 29 32.56 -8.55 26.34
C ALA A 29 31.56 -7.75 25.49
N SER A 30 30.44 -7.37 26.13
CA SER A 30 29.55 -6.32 25.65
C SER A 30 30.34 -5.06 25.29
N ALA A 31 30.19 -4.59 24.05
CA ALA A 31 30.88 -3.41 23.52
C ALA A 31 29.87 -2.33 23.13
N SER A 32 29.26 -1.70 24.13
CA SER A 32 28.44 -0.48 23.95
C SER A 32 29.27 0.62 23.28
N LYS A 33 29.07 0.84 21.98
CA LYS A 33 29.64 1.99 21.26
C LYS A 33 28.59 3.06 20.99
N THR A 34 28.54 4.01 21.93
CA THR A 34 27.93 5.32 21.75
C THR A 34 28.52 6.01 20.52
N PHE A 35 27.79 6.02 19.40
CA PHE A 35 28.20 6.80 18.23
C PHE A 35 27.56 8.19 18.29
N PHE A 36 28.29 9.12 18.92
CA PHE A 36 27.86 10.51 19.02
C PHE A 36 27.98 11.22 17.66
N MET A 37 27.08 12.17 17.42
CA MET A 37 26.90 12.97 16.20
C MET A 37 28.10 13.12 15.25
N ASN A 38 27.88 12.85 13.96
CA ASN A 38 28.43 13.72 12.91
C ASN A 38 27.35 14.06 11.86
N ARG A 39 27.61 15.08 11.05
CA ARG A 39 26.61 15.97 10.47
C ARG A 39 26.39 15.75 8.96
N ALA A 40 25.11 15.83 8.57
CA ALA A 40 24.59 16.11 7.23
C ALA A 40 24.98 15.20 6.05
N THR A 41 24.10 14.23 5.77
CA THR A 41 23.43 14.17 4.45
C THR A 41 21.91 14.08 4.67
N ARG A 42 21.12 14.84 3.91
CA ARG A 42 19.65 14.76 3.93
C ARG A 42 19.19 14.01 2.67
N PRO A 43 18.55 12.83 2.77
CA PRO A 43 17.78 12.31 1.66
C PRO A 43 16.57 13.23 1.42
N THR A 44 16.30 13.57 0.17
CA THR A 44 15.22 14.48 -0.22
C THR A 44 13.86 13.77 -0.27
N GLY A 45 12.83 14.38 0.32
CA GLY A 45 11.45 14.19 -0.15
C GLY A 45 10.58 13.09 0.47
N ALA A 46 10.85 12.63 1.71
CA ALA A 46 9.91 11.77 2.44
C ALA A 46 8.93 12.61 3.31
N PHE A 47 8.02 13.35 2.67
CA PHE A 47 6.93 14.04 3.38
C PHE A 47 5.81 13.04 3.74
N SER A 48 5.81 12.51 4.97
CA SER A 48 4.62 11.87 5.52
C SER A 48 3.65 12.96 5.98
N MET A 49 2.57 13.17 5.21
CA MET A 49 1.58 14.20 5.49
C MET A 49 0.48 13.62 6.39
N ILE A 50 0.49 13.99 7.68
CA ILE A 50 -0.58 13.63 8.61
C ILE A 50 -1.80 14.49 8.25
N ILE A 51 -2.82 13.86 7.66
CA ILE A 51 -4.08 14.52 7.31
C ILE A 51 -5.02 14.50 8.52
N ASP A 52 -5.05 15.61 9.27
CA ASP A 52 -6.11 15.87 10.24
C ASP A 52 -7.39 16.36 9.54
N GLY A 53 -8.54 15.81 9.93
CA GLY A 53 -9.82 15.99 9.24
C GLY A 53 -10.52 17.32 9.49
N GLY A 54 -9.84 18.45 9.24
CA GLY A 54 -10.38 19.81 9.38
C GLY A 54 -11.14 20.30 8.13
N ALA A 55 -12.39 20.74 8.29
CA ALA A 55 -13.19 21.27 7.18
C ALA A 55 -12.94 22.77 6.95
N GLY A 56 -12.59 23.16 5.71
CA GLY A 56 -12.36 24.55 5.33
C GLY A 56 -12.69 24.82 3.85
N ALA A 57 -13.87 25.37 3.57
CA ALA A 57 -14.34 25.63 2.21
C ALA A 57 -14.02 27.06 1.75
N SER A 58 -13.03 27.21 0.86
CA SER A 58 -12.70 28.50 0.22
C SER A 58 -13.40 28.65 -1.13
N LYS A 59 -14.27 29.66 -1.25
CA LYS A 59 -15.01 29.98 -2.48
C LYS A 59 -14.14 30.79 -3.44
N VAL A 60 -13.91 30.29 -4.65
CA VAL A 60 -13.30 31.08 -5.73
C VAL A 60 -14.31 32.09 -6.28
N LYS A 61 -13.93 33.37 -6.32
CA LYS A 61 -14.63 34.42 -7.07
C LYS A 61 -13.75 34.91 -8.22
N ALA A 62 -14.11 34.56 -9.45
CA ALA A 62 -13.60 35.23 -10.64
C ALA A 62 -14.58 36.35 -11.04
N VAL A 63 -14.12 37.59 -11.17
CA VAL A 63 -14.95 38.76 -11.52
C VAL A 63 -14.16 39.72 -12.40
N GLY A 64 -14.76 40.12 -13.53
CA GLY A 64 -14.26 41.17 -14.41
C GLY A 64 -13.34 40.68 -15.54
N ARG A 65 -13.36 41.29 -16.73
CA ARG A 65 -14.29 42.34 -17.22
C ARG A 65 -14.27 42.34 -18.76
N LEU A 66 -15.43 42.41 -19.42
CA LEU A 66 -15.47 42.73 -20.85
C LEU A 66 -15.22 44.22 -21.05
N THR A 67 -14.43 44.56 -22.06
CA THR A 67 -14.38 45.90 -22.65
C THR A 67 -14.32 45.80 -24.17
N THR A 68 -15.46 45.99 -24.82
CA THR A 68 -15.55 46.17 -26.27
C THR A 68 -15.05 47.57 -26.64
N VAL A 69 -14.24 47.67 -27.69
CA VAL A 69 -14.00 48.94 -28.42
C VAL A 69 -14.31 48.67 -29.89
N ALA A 70 -15.25 49.42 -30.45
CA ALA A 70 -15.58 49.37 -31.86
C ALA A 70 -14.80 50.44 -32.62
N GLY A 71 -14.31 50.10 -33.82
CA GLY A 71 -13.65 51.04 -34.73
C GLY A 71 -13.95 50.68 -36.17
N HIS A 72 -14.91 51.37 -36.78
CA HIS A 72 -15.26 51.23 -38.19
C HIS A 72 -14.77 52.45 -38.97
N ALA A 73 -13.81 52.28 -39.88
CA ALA A 73 -13.70 53.04 -41.13
C ALA A 73 -12.50 52.57 -41.97
N CYS A 74 -12.75 51.99 -43.14
CA CYS A 74 -12.44 52.61 -44.45
C CYS A 74 -12.42 51.51 -45.54
N HIS A 75 -12.97 51.78 -46.72
CA HIS A 75 -12.95 50.81 -47.82
C HIS A 75 -11.67 50.95 -48.67
N GLY A 76 -10.97 49.85 -48.87
CA GLY A 76 -9.88 49.72 -49.84
C GLY A 76 -9.97 48.36 -50.55
N TRP A 77 -10.16 48.38 -51.86
CA TRP A 77 -10.29 47.19 -52.69
C TRP A 77 -8.91 46.55 -52.96
N LEU A 78 -8.68 45.33 -52.47
CA LEU A 78 -7.79 44.36 -53.11
C LEU A 78 -8.34 42.94 -52.88
N VAL A 79 -8.72 42.27 -53.97
CA VAL A 79 -9.11 40.85 -53.95
C VAL A 79 -7.83 40.00 -53.94
N ALA A 80 -7.25 39.82 -52.75
CA ALA A 80 -6.20 38.83 -52.54
C ALA A 80 -6.85 37.44 -52.48
N LEU A 81 -6.71 36.64 -53.54
CA LEU A 81 -7.26 35.29 -53.62
C LEU A 81 -6.44 34.32 -52.75
N ALA A 82 -6.63 34.41 -51.42
CA ALA A 82 -5.99 33.54 -50.46
C ALA A 82 -6.52 32.11 -50.63
N VAL A 83 -5.78 31.28 -51.38
CA VAL A 83 -6.01 29.83 -51.47
C VAL A 83 -5.76 29.25 -50.08
N ALA A 84 -6.82 29.15 -49.29
CA ALA A 84 -6.84 28.48 -48.00
C ALA A 84 -6.68 26.98 -48.24
N ALA A 85 -5.43 26.54 -48.44
CA ALA A 85 -5.05 25.14 -48.46
C ALA A 85 -5.42 24.55 -47.10
N ALA A 86 -6.58 23.88 -47.06
CA ALA A 86 -7.06 23.17 -45.88
C ALA A 86 -6.12 21.98 -45.63
N VAL A 87 -5.05 22.24 -44.88
CA VAL A 87 -4.18 21.21 -44.33
C VAL A 87 -5.05 20.41 -43.38
N ALA A 88 -5.62 19.33 -43.89
CA ALA A 88 -6.32 18.33 -43.11
C ALA A 88 -5.28 17.67 -42.21
N VAL A 89 -5.07 18.26 -41.04
CA VAL A 89 -4.31 17.65 -39.95
C VAL A 89 -4.94 16.28 -39.73
N PRO A 90 -4.23 15.18 -39.99
CA PRO A 90 -4.80 13.86 -39.72
C PRO A 90 -5.05 13.82 -38.21
N ALA A 91 -6.33 13.69 -37.82
CA ALA A 91 -6.69 13.53 -36.43
C ALA A 91 -5.96 12.29 -35.92
N GLY A 92 -4.90 12.50 -35.13
CA GLY A 92 -3.96 11.45 -34.77
C GLY A 92 -4.71 10.35 -34.04
N ALA A 93 -4.93 9.23 -34.74
CA ALA A 93 -5.43 8.02 -34.12
C ALA A 93 -4.41 7.64 -33.05
N GLN A 94 -4.72 7.92 -31.79
CA GLN A 94 -3.83 7.55 -30.70
C GLN A 94 -3.66 6.05 -30.78
N ALA A 95 -2.40 5.61 -30.83
CA ALA A 95 -2.07 4.20 -30.85
C ALA A 95 -2.58 3.58 -29.55
N GLY A 96 -3.78 2.99 -29.62
CA GLY A 96 -4.46 2.34 -28.51
C GLY A 96 -3.73 1.07 -28.14
N GLY A 97 -2.59 1.22 -27.48
CA GLY A 97 -1.91 0.10 -26.84
C GLY A 97 -2.86 -0.61 -25.88
N THR A 98 -2.79 -1.93 -25.85
CA THR A 98 -3.64 -2.77 -25.00
C THR A 98 -3.64 -2.22 -23.58
N PRO A 99 -4.82 -1.91 -22.99
CA PRO A 99 -4.89 -1.39 -21.63
C PRO A 99 -4.20 -2.36 -20.66
N ILE A 100 -3.24 -1.84 -19.88
CA ILE A 100 -2.51 -2.64 -18.89
C ILE A 100 -3.52 -3.28 -17.95
N ARG A 101 -3.47 -4.61 -17.86
CA ARG A 101 -4.42 -5.44 -17.14
C ARG A 101 -3.96 -5.66 -15.71
N VAL A 102 -4.83 -5.32 -14.76
CA VAL A 102 -4.45 -5.17 -13.34
C VAL A 102 -5.29 -6.07 -12.44
N ALA A 103 -4.63 -7.02 -11.78
CA ALA A 103 -5.23 -7.86 -10.74
C ALA A 103 -5.12 -7.18 -9.37
N VAL A 104 -6.18 -6.50 -8.93
CA VAL A 104 -6.30 -5.97 -7.56
C VAL A 104 -6.81 -7.07 -6.63
N LEU A 105 -5.91 -7.69 -5.87
CA LEU A 105 -6.23 -8.74 -4.90
C LEU A 105 -7.02 -8.18 -3.71
N ASP A 106 -7.40 -9.04 -2.77
CA ASP A 106 -8.08 -8.62 -1.55
C ASP A 106 -7.11 -7.90 -0.61
N VAL A 107 -7.61 -6.88 0.10
CA VAL A 107 -6.81 -6.10 1.05
C VAL A 107 -6.76 -6.84 2.39
N GLU A 108 -5.57 -7.00 2.95
CA GLU A 108 -5.37 -7.77 4.19
C GLU A 108 -5.36 -6.89 5.44
N LEU A 109 -5.89 -7.40 6.56
CA LEU A 109 -5.73 -6.76 7.88
C LEU A 109 -4.68 -7.48 8.72
N LEU A 110 -3.75 -6.70 9.27
CA LEU A 110 -2.70 -7.10 10.20
C LEU A 110 -2.92 -6.34 11.51
N LYS A 111 -3.50 -6.97 12.53
CA LYS A 111 -3.57 -6.40 13.88
C LYS A 111 -2.27 -6.67 14.63
N ALA A 112 -1.84 -5.73 15.47
CA ALA A 112 -0.71 -5.94 16.37
C ALA A 112 -1.02 -7.01 17.43
N ASP A 113 -0.08 -7.92 17.71
CA ASP A 113 -0.32 -9.14 18.49
C ASP A 113 -0.68 -8.92 19.97
N TYR A 114 -0.48 -7.71 20.51
CA TYR A 114 -0.90 -7.34 21.87
C TYR A 114 -2.40 -7.03 21.98
N LEU A 115 -3.13 -6.95 20.85
CA LEU A 115 -4.57 -6.68 20.84
C LEU A 115 -5.36 -7.95 21.19
N PRO A 116 -6.41 -7.87 22.03
CA PRO A 116 -7.15 -9.05 22.50
C PRO A 116 -7.87 -9.81 21.38
N ASP A 117 -8.06 -9.18 20.23
CA ASP A 117 -8.77 -9.67 19.05
C ASP A 117 -7.84 -9.85 17.83
N ALA A 118 -6.51 -9.84 18.02
CA ALA A 118 -5.50 -9.74 16.96
C ALA A 118 -5.61 -10.78 15.82
N HIS A 119 -6.18 -11.94 16.09
CA HIS A 119 -6.33 -13.02 15.10
C HIS A 119 -7.75 -13.13 14.52
N THR A 120 -8.62 -12.16 14.80
CA THR A 120 -10.00 -12.09 14.31
C THR A 120 -10.26 -10.85 13.46
N ILE A 121 -11.17 -10.95 12.50
CA ILE A 121 -11.59 -9.84 11.63
C ILE A 121 -13.11 -9.71 11.75
N THR A 122 -13.56 -8.58 12.28
CA THR A 122 -14.99 -8.24 12.41
C THR A 122 -15.61 -7.93 11.05
N GLU A 123 -16.94 -7.93 10.97
CA GLU A 123 -17.62 -7.64 9.70
C GLU A 123 -17.48 -6.16 9.28
N GLU A 124 -17.38 -5.24 10.24
CA GLU A 124 -17.03 -3.84 9.97
C GLU A 124 -15.65 -3.70 9.32
N GLU A 125 -14.67 -4.48 9.81
CA GLU A 125 -13.32 -4.48 9.25
C GLU A 125 -13.31 -5.12 7.86
N ARG A 126 -14.02 -6.24 7.66
CA ARG A 126 -14.19 -6.85 6.33
C ARG A 126 -14.77 -5.85 5.33
N HIS A 127 -15.85 -5.18 5.70
CA HIS A 127 -16.48 -4.14 4.89
C HIS A 127 -15.51 -3.00 4.55
N ARG A 128 -14.68 -2.56 5.50
CA ARG A 128 -13.65 -1.53 5.26
C ARG A 128 -12.53 -2.00 4.32
N LEU A 129 -12.13 -3.28 4.38
CA LEU A 129 -11.16 -3.85 3.44
C LEU A 129 -11.72 -3.96 2.02
N ASP A 130 -12.96 -4.46 1.86
CA ASP A 130 -13.67 -4.50 0.58
C ASP A 130 -13.87 -3.09 -0.01
N LEU A 131 -14.17 -2.08 0.82
CA LEU A 131 -14.25 -0.68 0.43
C LEU A 131 -12.92 -0.16 -0.13
N VAL A 132 -11.79 -0.39 0.56
CA VAL A 132 -10.45 0.00 0.07
C VAL A 132 -10.18 -0.66 -1.28
N ALA A 133 -10.44 -1.96 -1.38
CA ALA A 133 -10.23 -2.72 -2.61
C ALA A 133 -11.04 -2.16 -3.78
N GLU A 134 -12.33 -1.83 -3.59
CA GLU A 134 -13.16 -1.32 -4.68
C GLU A 134 -12.93 0.17 -5.00
N LEU A 135 -12.46 0.98 -4.04
CA LEU A 135 -11.95 2.34 -4.33
C LEU A 135 -10.74 2.27 -5.27
N ILE A 136 -9.78 1.38 -4.98
CA ILE A 136 -8.61 1.14 -5.85
C ILE A 136 -9.07 0.68 -7.24
N ARG A 137 -9.94 -0.34 -7.31
CA ARG A 137 -10.44 -0.85 -8.61
C ARG A 137 -11.20 0.22 -9.40
N THR A 138 -12.06 1.00 -8.75
CA THR A 138 -12.83 2.08 -9.39
C THR A 138 -11.91 3.17 -9.94
N ARG A 139 -10.92 3.61 -9.16
CA ARG A 139 -9.98 4.65 -9.60
C ARG A 139 -9.13 4.18 -10.79
N LEU A 140 -8.65 2.93 -10.78
CA LEU A 140 -7.86 2.38 -11.87
C LEU A 140 -8.66 2.20 -13.16
N ARG A 141 -9.94 1.82 -13.08
CA ARG A 141 -10.82 1.84 -14.27
C ARG A 141 -10.99 3.25 -14.84
N ALA A 142 -11.08 4.28 -14.00
CA ALA A 142 -11.14 5.67 -14.43
C ALA A 142 -9.83 6.18 -15.09
N GLU A 143 -8.68 5.58 -14.76
CA GLU A 143 -7.38 5.80 -15.42
C GLU A 143 -7.16 4.90 -16.66
N GLY A 144 -8.18 4.17 -17.11
CA GLY A 144 -8.12 3.32 -18.29
C GLY A 144 -7.28 2.05 -18.13
N TYR A 145 -7.11 1.52 -16.91
CA TYR A 145 -6.56 0.17 -16.71
C TYR A 145 -7.66 -0.89 -16.87
N ASP A 146 -7.34 -2.06 -17.44
CA ASP A 146 -8.24 -3.22 -17.47
C ASP A 146 -8.21 -3.93 -16.11
N VAL A 147 -9.10 -3.53 -15.21
CA VAL A 147 -9.12 -4.03 -13.83
C VAL A 147 -9.91 -5.33 -13.73
N VAL A 148 -9.21 -6.42 -13.41
CA VAL A 148 -9.78 -7.77 -13.27
C VAL A 148 -10.95 -7.77 -12.27
N PRO A 149 -12.11 -8.38 -12.60
CA PRO A 149 -13.26 -8.43 -11.71
C PRO A 149 -12.97 -9.05 -10.34
N ALA A 150 -13.49 -8.43 -9.27
CA ALA A 150 -13.27 -8.86 -7.88
C ALA A 150 -13.79 -10.29 -7.57
N ALA A 151 -14.72 -10.82 -8.36
CA ALA A 151 -15.14 -12.22 -8.25
C ALA A 151 -14.04 -13.19 -8.73
N ALA A 152 -13.32 -12.83 -9.80
CA ALA A 152 -12.26 -13.65 -10.38
C ALA A 152 -10.98 -13.62 -9.54
N THR A 153 -10.59 -12.45 -9.01
CA THR A 153 -9.45 -12.36 -8.07
C THR A 153 -9.70 -13.21 -6.82
N ARG A 154 -10.87 -13.07 -6.19
CA ARG A 154 -11.29 -13.88 -5.04
C ARG A 154 -11.33 -15.39 -5.33
N GLN A 155 -11.77 -15.79 -6.52
CA GLN A 155 -11.75 -17.19 -6.92
C GLN A 155 -10.30 -17.71 -7.08
N ALA A 156 -9.45 -16.97 -7.79
CA ALA A 156 -8.07 -17.37 -8.01
C ALA A 156 -7.22 -17.38 -6.71
N ILE A 157 -7.58 -16.56 -5.70
CA ILE A 157 -7.02 -16.62 -4.34
C ILE A 157 -7.47 -17.90 -3.63
N ARG A 158 -8.77 -18.24 -3.62
CA ARG A 158 -9.30 -19.49 -3.05
C ARG A 158 -8.66 -20.74 -3.66
N GLU A 159 -8.41 -20.72 -4.96
CA GLU A 159 -7.74 -21.79 -5.70
C GLU A 159 -6.24 -21.88 -5.37
N ALA A 160 -5.57 -20.74 -5.16
CA ALA A 160 -4.16 -20.71 -4.76
C ALA A 160 -3.91 -21.33 -3.38
N LYS A 161 -4.88 -21.25 -2.46
CA LYS A 161 -4.75 -21.65 -1.04
C LYS A 161 -3.42 -21.16 -0.43
N PRO A 162 -3.13 -19.84 -0.48
CA PRO A 162 -1.82 -19.32 -0.09
C PRO A 162 -1.53 -19.62 1.37
N LEU A 163 -0.37 -20.23 1.64
CA LEU A 163 0.07 -20.61 2.99
C LEU A 163 0.55 -19.43 3.84
N GLN A 164 0.59 -18.23 3.26
CA GLN A 164 1.09 -16.99 3.84
C GLN A 164 0.20 -15.83 3.38
N ARG A 165 0.28 -14.70 4.08
CA ARG A 165 -0.40 -13.45 3.69
C ARG A 165 0.06 -12.98 2.31
N LEU A 166 -0.86 -12.46 1.49
CA LEU A 166 -0.61 -12.08 0.09
C LEU A 166 0.53 -11.07 -0.07
N HIS A 167 0.71 -10.13 0.87
CA HIS A 167 1.81 -9.16 0.83
C HIS A 167 3.19 -9.75 1.18
N ALA A 168 3.23 -10.99 1.67
CA ALA A 168 4.44 -11.66 2.17
C ALA A 168 4.62 -13.09 1.61
N CYS A 169 3.84 -13.51 0.61
CA CYS A 169 3.81 -14.89 0.14
C CYS A 169 4.85 -15.25 -0.94
N ASN A 170 5.96 -14.50 -1.01
CA ASN A 170 7.16 -14.81 -1.81
C ASN A 170 6.90 -15.19 -3.29
N GLY A 171 5.98 -14.49 -3.97
CA GLY A 171 5.68 -14.74 -5.40
C GLY A 171 4.31 -15.38 -5.66
N CYS A 172 3.56 -15.76 -4.63
CA CYS A 172 2.24 -16.37 -4.83
C CYS A 172 1.23 -15.38 -5.45
N GLU A 173 1.38 -14.09 -5.15
CA GLU A 173 0.56 -13.00 -5.66
C GLU A 173 0.71 -12.82 -7.19
N ARG A 174 1.95 -12.86 -7.71
CA ARG A 174 2.23 -12.97 -9.16
C ARG A 174 1.70 -14.28 -9.73
N GLY A 175 1.79 -15.38 -9.00
CA GLY A 175 1.24 -16.69 -9.41
C GLY A 175 -0.29 -16.68 -9.58
N ILE A 176 -1.00 -15.95 -8.72
CA ILE A 176 -2.45 -15.70 -8.80
C ILE A 176 -2.76 -14.81 -10.02
N ALA A 177 -2.08 -13.67 -10.14
CA ALA A 177 -2.32 -12.70 -11.21
C ALA A 177 -2.02 -13.25 -12.61
N ARG A 178 -1.00 -14.12 -12.75
CA ARG A 178 -0.68 -14.80 -14.01
C ARG A 178 -1.82 -15.70 -14.51
N ARG A 179 -2.56 -16.36 -13.60
CA ARG A 179 -3.78 -17.13 -13.96
C ARG A 179 -4.95 -16.25 -14.42
N LEU A 180 -4.92 -14.95 -14.08
CA LEU A 180 -5.93 -13.96 -14.47
C LEU A 180 -5.53 -13.17 -15.74
N ALA A 181 -4.39 -13.55 -16.35
CA ALA A 181 -3.73 -12.88 -17.46
C ALA A 181 -3.45 -11.37 -17.19
N ALA A 182 -3.16 -11.00 -15.95
CA ALA A 182 -2.83 -9.63 -15.59
C ALA A 182 -1.33 -9.34 -15.75
N ASP A 183 -1.01 -8.16 -16.30
CA ASP A 183 0.36 -7.65 -16.44
C ASP A 183 0.92 -7.21 -15.09
N TRP A 184 0.08 -6.54 -14.30
CA TRP A 184 0.41 -6.05 -12.95
C TRP A 184 -0.52 -6.65 -11.90
N VAL A 185 0.04 -6.95 -10.72
CA VAL A 185 -0.72 -7.33 -9.52
C VAL A 185 -0.61 -6.22 -8.48
N LEU A 186 -1.74 -5.83 -7.90
CA LEU A 186 -1.78 -4.96 -6.72
C LEU A 186 -2.11 -5.80 -5.50
N VAL A 187 -1.28 -5.68 -4.47
CA VAL A 187 -1.50 -6.22 -3.14
C VAL A 187 -1.55 -5.06 -2.16
N GLY A 188 -2.55 -5.05 -1.29
CA GLY A 188 -2.72 -4.03 -0.26
C GLY A 188 -2.92 -4.64 1.11
N TRP A 189 -2.48 -3.93 2.15
CA TRP A 189 -2.71 -4.33 3.52
C TRP A 189 -2.81 -3.13 4.46
N VAL A 190 -3.60 -3.28 5.51
CA VAL A 190 -3.72 -2.31 6.60
C VAL A 190 -3.07 -2.89 7.85
N GLN A 191 -2.08 -2.19 8.39
CA GLN A 191 -1.50 -2.46 9.70
C GLN A 191 -2.30 -1.68 10.74
N PHE A 192 -2.94 -2.40 11.65
CA PHE A 192 -3.79 -1.89 12.72
C PHE A 192 -3.03 -1.94 14.05
N VAL A 193 -2.72 -0.76 14.59
CA VAL A 193 -1.99 -0.60 15.86
C VAL A 193 -2.98 -0.21 16.98
N SER A 194 -3.99 0.60 16.65
CA SER A 194 -5.11 0.94 17.53
C SER A 194 -6.26 1.55 16.74
N ASN A 195 -7.41 1.77 17.39
CA ASN A 195 -8.50 2.56 16.81
C ASN A 195 -8.13 4.02 16.48
N LEU A 196 -6.97 4.53 16.92
CA LEU A 196 -6.45 5.86 16.56
C LEU A 196 -5.38 5.81 15.46
N ILE A 197 -4.63 4.71 15.34
CA ILE A 197 -3.44 4.61 14.47
C ILE A 197 -3.52 3.33 13.63
N LEU A 198 -3.69 3.52 12.33
CA LEU A 198 -3.60 2.49 11.31
C LEU A 198 -2.72 3.01 10.16
N ASN A 199 -2.16 2.11 9.36
CA ASN A 199 -1.35 2.45 8.19
C ASN A 199 -1.78 1.57 7.01
N LEU A 200 -2.20 2.18 5.90
CA LEU A 200 -2.57 1.49 4.66
C LEU A 200 -1.37 1.47 3.71
N ASN A 201 -1.07 0.30 3.15
CA ASN A 201 -0.06 0.09 2.13
C ASN A 201 -0.68 -0.52 0.88
N VAL A 202 -0.19 -0.13 -0.30
CA VAL A 202 -0.44 -0.79 -1.58
C VAL A 202 0.85 -0.88 -2.37
N VAL A 203 1.14 -2.06 -2.92
CA VAL A 203 2.27 -2.31 -3.81
C VAL A 203 1.77 -2.91 -5.11
N ALA A 204 2.25 -2.35 -6.22
CA ALA A 204 2.00 -2.81 -7.57
C ALA A 204 3.26 -3.51 -8.12
N ILE A 205 3.11 -4.74 -8.59
CA ILE A 205 4.23 -5.61 -9.01
C ILE A 205 3.98 -6.09 -10.43
N ASN A 206 4.99 -6.01 -11.30
CA ASN A 206 4.93 -6.57 -12.65
C ASN A 206 4.96 -8.11 -12.57
N VAL A 207 3.98 -8.78 -13.17
CA VAL A 207 3.73 -10.22 -12.99
C VAL A 207 4.78 -11.10 -13.68
N GLU A 208 5.28 -10.64 -14.82
CA GLU A 208 6.36 -11.29 -15.57
C GLU A 208 7.68 -11.17 -14.82
N THR A 209 8.24 -9.96 -14.72
CA THR A 209 9.58 -9.70 -14.17
C THR A 209 9.65 -9.84 -12.65
N GLY A 210 8.58 -9.53 -11.93
CA GLY A 210 8.58 -9.39 -10.47
C GLY A 210 9.12 -8.07 -9.94
N ALA A 211 9.47 -7.11 -10.82
CA ALA A 211 9.85 -5.78 -10.40
C ALA A 211 8.66 -5.03 -9.78
N SER A 212 8.90 -4.26 -8.73
CA SER A 212 7.90 -3.33 -8.21
C SER A 212 7.73 -2.16 -9.18
N VAL A 213 6.49 -1.91 -9.57
CA VAL A 213 6.06 -0.81 -10.44
C VAL A 213 5.87 0.46 -9.60
N ALA A 214 5.09 0.34 -8.52
CA ALA A 214 4.77 1.44 -7.62
C ALA A 214 4.54 0.94 -6.18
N HIS A 215 4.88 1.78 -5.22
CA HIS A 215 4.45 1.67 -3.82
C HIS A 215 3.66 2.94 -3.46
N ALA A 216 2.61 2.80 -2.66
CA ALA A 216 1.93 3.90 -2.00
C ALA A 216 1.56 3.49 -0.57
N PHE A 217 1.64 4.42 0.38
CA PHE A 217 1.21 4.20 1.75
C PHE A 217 0.71 5.50 2.38
N VAL A 218 -0.18 5.40 3.37
CA VAL A 218 -0.71 6.53 4.15
C VAL A 218 -1.01 6.11 5.59
N ASP A 219 -0.82 7.04 6.53
CA ASP A 219 -1.27 6.89 7.92
C ASP A 219 -2.72 7.35 8.08
N LEU A 220 -3.51 6.60 8.84
CA LEU A 220 -4.91 6.90 9.14
C LEU A 220 -5.05 7.28 10.62
N ARG A 221 -5.67 8.44 10.87
CA ARG A 221 -6.06 8.89 12.21
C ARG A 221 -7.54 8.58 12.46
N GLY A 222 -7.81 7.48 13.15
CA GLY A 222 -9.16 7.03 13.53
C GLY A 222 -9.73 5.89 12.66
N ASN A 223 -10.26 4.85 13.31
CA ASN A 223 -10.90 3.70 12.69
C ASN A 223 -12.37 3.97 12.33
N THR A 224 -12.63 4.86 11.36
CA THR A 224 -13.99 5.09 10.82
C THR A 224 -14.00 4.90 9.31
N GLU A 225 -15.14 4.46 8.75
CA GLU A 225 -15.27 4.31 7.29
C GLU A 225 -14.94 5.62 6.54
N ARG A 226 -15.33 6.77 7.10
CA ARG A 226 -14.96 8.10 6.58
C ARG A 226 -13.44 8.30 6.51
N THR A 227 -12.70 7.94 7.55
CA THR A 227 -11.23 8.03 7.57
C THR A 227 -10.61 7.08 6.53
N TRP A 228 -11.05 5.82 6.51
CA TRP A 228 -10.56 4.80 5.58
C TRP A 228 -10.78 5.21 4.12
N ARG A 229 -12.00 5.67 3.79
CA ARG A 229 -12.37 6.20 2.47
C ARG A 229 -11.49 7.40 2.09
N HIS A 230 -11.39 8.40 2.97
CA HIS A 230 -10.63 9.62 2.70
C HIS A 230 -9.14 9.37 2.47
N ALA A 231 -8.50 8.58 3.34
CA ALA A 231 -7.07 8.23 3.20
C ALA A 231 -6.81 7.40 1.94
N THR A 232 -7.70 6.48 1.60
CA THR A 232 -7.58 5.68 0.36
C THR A 232 -7.69 6.55 -0.89
N THR A 233 -8.68 7.47 -0.94
CA THR A 233 -8.82 8.45 -2.03
C THR A 233 -7.59 9.35 -2.13
N TYR A 234 -7.10 9.91 -1.02
CA TYR A 234 -5.89 10.74 -1.00
C TYR A 234 -4.66 9.98 -1.51
N MET A 235 -4.45 8.73 -1.06
CA MET A 235 -3.35 7.88 -1.53
C MET A 235 -3.46 7.56 -3.02
N LEU A 236 -4.68 7.37 -3.53
CA LEU A 236 -4.93 7.11 -4.94
C LEU A 236 -4.63 8.34 -5.81
N ASP A 237 -5.19 9.49 -5.44
CA ASP A 237 -5.21 10.72 -6.24
C ASP A 237 -3.89 11.51 -6.22
N HIS A 238 -3.02 11.25 -5.25
CA HIS A 238 -1.77 12.01 -5.06
C HIS A 238 -0.51 11.15 -4.89
N ILE A 239 -0.62 9.82 -4.96
CA ILE A 239 0.54 8.92 -4.79
C ILE A 239 0.50 7.75 -5.78
N LEU A 240 -0.57 6.94 -5.79
CA LEU A 240 -0.56 5.67 -6.51
C LEU A 240 -0.78 5.85 -8.02
N VAL A 241 -1.75 6.66 -8.45
CA VAL A 241 -2.06 6.86 -9.87
C VAL A 241 -0.85 7.42 -10.63
N ASP A 242 -0.25 8.51 -10.14
CA ASP A 242 0.92 9.14 -10.77
C ASP A 242 2.11 8.19 -10.91
N ARG A 243 2.37 7.38 -9.88
CA ARG A 243 3.47 6.39 -9.87
C ARG A 243 3.23 5.23 -10.83
N LEU A 244 1.97 4.84 -11.04
CA LEU A 244 1.58 3.83 -12.03
C LEU A 244 1.63 4.41 -13.45
N ALA A 245 1.16 5.63 -13.66
CA ALA A 245 1.20 6.31 -14.95
C ALA A 245 2.65 6.55 -15.43
N ALA A 246 3.57 6.89 -14.52
CA ALA A 246 5.01 7.01 -14.80
C ALA A 246 5.73 5.67 -15.12
N ARG A 247 4.99 4.56 -15.23
CA ARG A 247 5.47 3.21 -15.55
C ARG A 247 4.65 2.48 -16.61
N ARG A 248 3.64 3.15 -17.19
CA ARG A 248 2.83 2.67 -18.31
C ARG A 248 3.60 2.76 -19.62
#